data_AF-A0A6A7LF62-F1
#
_entry.id   AF-A0A6A7LF62-F1
#
_cell.length_a   1.000
_cell.length_b   1.000
_cell.length_c   1.000
_cell.angle_alpha   90.00
_cell.angle_beta   90.00
_cell.angle_gamma   90.00
#
_symmetry.space_group_name_H-M   'P 1'
#
loop_
_entity.id
_entity.type
_entity.pdbx_description
1 polymer ?
#
loop_
_entity_poly.entity_id
_entity_poly.type
_entity_poly.pdbx_seq_one_letter_code
_entity_poly.pdbx_strand_id
1 'polypeptide(L)'
;MSAHPDEKSSTGYGNLTTVAWSILVMGISLAIVIVLYVWFGYIGPSFSEDVLIKQQAELREQFNLPPEEVITDPEVLQTPPSLRGVDGENNSTA
;
A
#
# COMPACT_ATOMS: atom_id res chain seq x y z
N MET A 1 70.34 23.68 22.77
CA MET A 1 69.13 23.09 23.39
C MET A 1 68.10 22.95 22.29
N SER A 2 67.93 21.73 21.79
CA SER A 2 67.01 21.41 20.69
C SER A 2 65.60 21.29 21.26
N ALA A 3 64.68 22.15 20.82
CA ALA A 3 63.27 21.99 21.08
C ALA A 3 62.70 21.00 20.04
N HIS A 4 62.32 19.81 20.48
CA HIS A 4 61.45 18.92 19.72
C HIS A 4 60.01 19.43 19.86
N PRO A 5 59.30 19.77 18.77
CA PRO A 5 57.86 19.91 18.84
C PRO A 5 57.24 18.51 18.96
N ASP A 6 56.51 18.28 20.04
CA ASP A 6 55.67 17.09 20.20
C ASP A 6 54.59 17.09 19.10
N GLU A 7 54.81 16.25 18.10
CA GLU A 7 53.85 15.84 17.11
C GLU A 7 52.70 15.07 17.79
N LYS A 8 51.66 15.79 18.21
CA LYS A 8 50.40 15.18 18.63
C LYS A 8 49.74 14.51 17.42
N SER A 9 49.92 13.20 17.34
CA SER A 9 49.29 12.21 16.45
C SER A 9 47.76 12.12 16.63
N SER A 10 47.02 13.21 16.45
CA SER A 10 45.55 13.26 16.60
C SER A 10 44.76 12.85 15.34
N THR A 11 45.42 12.44 14.26
CA THR A 11 44.82 12.22 12.92
C THR A 11 43.93 10.96 12.81
N GLY A 12 43.96 10.04 13.77
CA GLY A 12 43.25 8.75 13.68
C GLY A 12 41.81 8.74 14.22
N TYR A 13 41.52 9.44 15.31
CA TYR A 13 40.25 9.29 16.05
C TYR A 13 39.08 10.08 15.44
N GLY A 14 39.36 11.25 14.86
CA GLY A 14 38.36 12.11 14.23
C GLY A 14 37.70 11.51 12.98
N ASN A 15 38.40 10.60 12.29
CA ASN A 15 37.86 9.89 11.14
C ASN A 15 36.85 8.81 11.57
N LEU A 16 37.14 8.07 12.64
CA LEU A 16 36.23 7.03 13.15
C LEU A 16 34.94 7.63 13.73
N THR A 17 35.03 8.78 14.41
CA THR A 17 33.83 9.50 14.87
C THR A 17 32.99 9.98 13.70
N THR A 18 33.61 10.47 12.62
CA THR A 18 32.90 10.90 11.41
C THR A 18 32.17 9.74 10.73
N VAL A 19 32.81 8.57 10.69
CA VAL A 19 32.20 7.33 10.17
C VAL A 19 31.02 6.88 11.04
N ALA A 20 31.13 6.98 12.37
CA ALA A 20 30.01 6.64 13.25
C ALA A 20 28.78 7.55 13.01
N TRP A 21 29.01 8.85 12.79
CA TRP A 21 27.94 9.79 12.46
C TRP A 21 27.29 9.48 11.10
N SER A 22 28.05 9.08 10.08
CA SER A 22 27.47 8.78 8.77
C SER A 22 26.57 7.55 8.79
N ILE A 23 26.95 6.50 9.53
CA ILE A 23 26.13 5.29 9.71
C ILE A 23 24.84 5.60 10.46
N LEU A 24 24.91 6.46 11.49
CA LEU A 24 23.74 6.91 12.23
C LEU A 24 22.76 7.68 11.34
N VAL A 25 23.26 8.61 10.52
CA VAL A 25 22.42 9.38 9.59
C VAL A 25 21.81 8.48 8.51
N MET A 26 22.55 7.49 8.00
CA MET A 26 22.03 6.49 7.06
C MET A 26 20.90 5.64 7.69
N GLY A 27 21.03 5.24 8.96
CA GLY A 27 19.98 4.50 9.66
C GLY A 27 18.73 5.34 9.89
N ILE A 28 18.91 6.59 10.32
CA ILE A 28 17.80 7.53 10.55
C ILE A 28 17.06 7.84 9.24
N SER A 29 17.77 8.04 8.13
CA SER A 29 17.12 8.31 6.85
C SER A 29 16.22 7.16 6.41
N LEU A 30 16.67 5.91 6.57
CA LEU A 30 15.87 4.73 6.25
C LEU A 30 14.66 4.58 7.19
N ALA A 31 14.85 4.84 8.49
CA ALA A 31 13.77 4.80 9.47
C ALA A 31 12.67 5.82 9.15
N ILE A 32 13.04 7.04 8.77
CA ILE A 32 12.08 8.08 8.36
C ILE A 32 11.26 7.63 7.15
N VAL A 33 11.92 7.08 6.12
CA VAL A 33 11.24 6.57 4.91
C VAL A 33 10.23 5.46 5.26
N ILE A 34 10.61 4.53 6.14
CA ILE A 34 9.72 3.44 6.59
C ILE A 34 8.51 4.01 7.34
N VAL A 35 8.72 4.96 8.26
CA VAL A 35 7.62 5.58 9.01
C VAL A 35 6.66 6.31 8.09
N LEU A 36 7.17 7.09 7.13
CA LEU A 36 6.34 7.76 6.14
C LEU A 36 5.56 6.77 5.27
N TYR A 37 6.19 5.66 4.90
CA TYR A 37 5.54 4.59 4.15
C TYR A 37 4.41 3.93 4.94
N VAL A 38 4.61 3.62 6.22
CA VAL A 38 3.55 3.05 7.07
C VAL A 38 2.41 4.04 7.30
N TRP A 39 2.71 5.34 7.43
CA TRP A 39 1.71 6.37 7.71
C TRP A 39 0.86 6.72 6.48
N PHE A 40 1.50 6.97 5.32
CA PHE A 40 0.83 7.46 4.11
C PHE A 40 0.79 6.44 2.97
N GLY A 41 1.80 5.57 2.89
CA GLY A 41 1.95 4.59 1.81
C GLY A 41 1.08 3.35 1.99
N TYR A 42 0.70 3.00 3.22
CA TYR A 42 -0.27 1.94 3.49
C TYR A 42 -1.71 2.44 3.30
N ILE A 43 -1.97 3.03 2.13
CA ILE A 43 -3.30 3.10 1.56
C ILE A 43 -3.67 1.65 1.24
N GLY A 44 -4.41 1.03 2.16
CA GLY A 44 -4.75 -0.39 2.10
C GLY A 44 -5.52 -0.78 0.83
N PRO A 45 -5.66 -2.08 0.55
CA PRO A 45 -6.38 -2.58 -0.62
C PRO A 45 -7.87 -2.17 -0.65
N SER A 46 -8.41 -1.73 0.49
CA SER A 46 -9.80 -1.30 0.65
C SER A 46 -10.14 0.03 -0.03
N PHE A 47 -9.14 0.86 -0.40
CA PHE A 47 -9.43 2.10 -1.12
C PHE A 47 -10.12 1.83 -2.46
N SER A 48 -9.71 0.78 -3.16
CA SER A 48 -10.35 0.38 -4.42
C SER A 48 -11.77 -0.12 -4.19
N GLU A 49 -11.98 -0.92 -3.15
CA GLU A 49 -13.30 -1.44 -2.79
C GLU A 49 -14.27 -0.31 -2.40
N ASP A 50 -13.84 0.60 -1.52
CA ASP A 50 -14.64 1.73 -1.07
C ASP A 50 -15.02 2.67 -2.21
N VAL A 51 -14.10 2.90 -3.16
CA VAL A 51 -14.36 3.73 -4.34
C VAL A 51 -15.33 3.02 -5.29
N LEU A 52 -15.15 1.72 -5.51
CA LEU A 52 -16.04 0.94 -6.36
C LEU A 52 -17.47 0.91 -5.80
N ILE A 53 -17.63 0.68 -4.50
CA ILE A 53 -18.94 0.69 -3.83
C ILE A 53 -19.61 2.06 -3.99
N LYS A 54 -18.87 3.16 -3.78
CA LYS A 54 -19.39 4.52 -3.95
C LYS A 54 -19.80 4.81 -5.39
N GLN A 55 -18.98 4.44 -6.37
CA GLN A 55 -19.29 4.60 -7.78
C GLN A 55 -20.54 3.80 -8.17
N GLN A 56 -20.64 2.57 -7.67
CA GLN A 56 -21.79 1.70 -7.94
C GLN A 56 -23.08 2.26 -7.31
N ALA A 57 -23.00 2.84 -6.10
CA ALA A 57 -24.13 3.51 -5.46
C ALA A 57 -24.58 4.76 -6.25
N GLU A 58 -23.64 5.60 -6.68
CA GLU A 58 -23.93 6.80 -7.46
C GLU A 58 -24.56 6.46 -8.82
N LEU A 59 -24.02 5.46 -9.53
CA LEU A 59 -24.59 4.99 -10.80
C LEU A 59 -26.03 4.48 -10.60
N ARG A 60 -26.30 3.74 -9.51
CA ARG A 60 -27.64 3.25 -9.22
C ARG A 60 -28.63 4.37 -8.94
N GLU A 61 -28.21 5.42 -8.23
CA GLU A 61 -29.04 6.61 -7.99
C GLU A 61 -29.36 7.35 -9.30
N GLN A 62 -28.34 7.58 -10.14
CA GLN A 62 -28.51 8.26 -11.43
C GLN A 62 -29.43 7.52 -12.40
N PHE A 63 -29.41 6.18 -12.39
CA PHE A 63 -30.21 5.34 -13.27
C PHE A 63 -31.47 4.75 -12.62
N ASN A 64 -31.85 5.21 -11.41
CA ASN A 64 -32.99 4.70 -10.63
C ASN A 64 -33.01 3.16 -10.52
N LEU A 65 -31.84 2.55 -10.39
CA LEU A 65 -31.71 1.10 -10.27
C LEU A 65 -32.10 0.63 -8.86
N PRO A 66 -32.68 -0.58 -8.72
CA PRO A 66 -33.00 -1.15 -7.42
C PRO A 66 -31.76 -1.24 -6.52
N PRO A 67 -31.93 -1.16 -5.19
CA PRO A 67 -30.84 -1.40 -4.23
C PRO A 67 -30.16 -2.75 -4.48
N GLU A 68 -28.85 -2.81 -4.27
CA GLU A 68 -28.09 -4.05 -4.42
C GLU A 68 -28.58 -5.10 -3.42
N GLU A 69 -29.13 -6.20 -3.95
CA GLU A 69 -29.48 -7.36 -3.13
C GLU A 69 -28.20 -8.05 -2.67
N VAL A 70 -28.08 -8.28 -1.36
CA VAL A 70 -26.97 -9.06 -0.81
C VAL A 70 -27.16 -10.51 -1.23
N ILE A 71 -26.44 -10.91 -2.27
CA ILE A 71 -26.45 -12.29 -2.77
C ILE A 71 -25.82 -13.18 -1.70
N THR A 72 -26.66 -13.94 -1.01
CA THR A 72 -26.25 -14.92 0.01
C THR A 72 -26.06 -16.32 -0.55
N ASP A 73 -26.39 -16.52 -1.83
CA ASP A 73 -26.34 -17.82 -2.49
C ASP A 73 -24.90 -18.16 -2.96
N PRO A 74 -24.28 -19.23 -2.42
CA PRO A 74 -22.90 -19.61 -2.74
C PRO A 74 -22.68 -20.03 -4.21
N GLU A 75 -23.70 -20.48 -4.93
CA GLU A 75 -23.55 -20.82 -6.36
C GLU A 75 -23.47 -19.56 -7.24
N VAL A 76 -24.22 -18.52 -6.88
CA VAL A 76 -24.21 -17.24 -7.60
C VAL A 76 -22.93 -16.46 -7.33
N LEU A 77 -22.39 -16.54 -6.10
CA LEU A 77 -21.12 -15.91 -5.74
C LEU A 77 -19.91 -16.51 -6.50
N GLN A 78 -19.94 -17.81 -6.75
CA GLN A 78 -18.86 -18.51 -7.47
C GLN A 78 -18.99 -18.42 -8.99
N THR A 79 -20.19 -18.08 -9.49
CA THR A 79 -20.43 -17.91 -10.92
C THR A 79 -20.11 -16.47 -11.33
N PRO A 80 -19.15 -16.25 -12.26
CA PRO A 80 -18.80 -14.91 -12.70
C PRO A 80 -20.02 -14.23 -13.35
N PRO A 81 -20.15 -12.90 -13.26
CA PRO A 81 -21.36 -12.17 -13.67
C PRO A 81 -21.81 -12.46 -15.10
N SER A 82 -20.87 -12.65 -16.03
CA SER A 82 -21.16 -12.97 -17.43
C SER A 82 -21.74 -14.37 -17.67
N LEU A 83 -21.58 -15.28 -16.70
CA LEU A 83 -22.14 -16.63 -16.75
C LEU A 83 -23.38 -16.79 -15.85
N ARG A 84 -23.83 -15.72 -15.18
CA ARG A 84 -25.10 -15.76 -14.44
C ARG A 84 -26.25 -15.68 -15.44
N GLY A 85 -27.12 -16.70 -15.47
CA GLY A 85 -28.33 -16.73 -16.29
C GLY A 85 -28.21 -17.41 -17.67
N VAL A 86 -27.04 -17.92 -18.06
CA VAL A 86 -26.88 -18.64 -19.35
C VAL A 86 -27.46 -20.06 -19.34
N ASP A 87 -27.72 -20.63 -18.15
CA ASP A 87 -28.27 -21.98 -18.01
C ASP A 87 -29.81 -22.03 -18.11
N GLY A 88 -30.49 -20.88 -18.30
CA GLY A 88 -31.96 -20.77 -18.33
C GLY A 88 -32.60 -20.53 -19.70
N GLU A 89 -31.82 -20.26 -20.76
CA GLU A 89 -32.36 -19.80 -22.05
C GLU A 89 -32.50 -20.91 -23.12
N ASN A 90 -32.49 -22.19 -22.71
CA ASN A 90 -32.55 -23.33 -23.65
C ASN A 90 -33.70 -24.32 -23.41
N ASN A 91 -34.72 -23.99 -22.60
CA ASN A 91 -35.91 -24.84 -22.44
C ASN A 91 -37.24 -24.16 -22.76
N SER A 92 -37.38 -23.61 -23.97
CA SER A 92 -38.68 -23.39 -24.60
C SER A 92 -38.57 -23.45 -26.12
N THR A 93 -38.39 -24.67 -26.63
CA THR A 93 -38.84 -25.07 -27.97
C THR A 93 -40.26 -25.63 -27.89
N ALA A 94 -41.09 -25.22 -28.85
CA ALA A 94 -42.39 -25.78 -29.29
C ALA A 94 -43.67 -25.33 -28.56
#